data_AF-R4M5I7-F1
#
_entry.id   AF-R4M5I7-F1
#
_cell.length_a   1.000
_cell.length_b   1.000
_cell.length_c   1.000
_cell.angle_alpha   90.00
_cell.angle_beta   90.00
_cell.angle_gamma   90.00
#
_symmetry.space_group_name_H-M   'P 1'
#
loop_
_entity.id
_entity.type
_entity.pdbx_description
1 polymer ?
#
loop_
_entity_poly.entity_id
_entity_poly.type
_entity_poly.pdbx_seq_one_letter_code
_entity_poly.pdbx_strand_id
1 'polypeptide(L)'
;MSTAATAATAATATIHQRQYGRGRRQRQRRQRQPARQRWGRRPRRQGHPGHHGHGGTGGAGGNAGQIGNGGAGGNGGDGGTGSDGNPGAITGSGGRGGDGGVGGQGGSVAGDGADGGRGGAGGTGGTGLRGTTGATGATGTFDAGADGHGGNGGTGGVGGTGGAGGGGGNGGAGGKALSPTGNNGSQGAGGDGGAGGAGGTGGTGGDGGRGAHGTLFSSLAGTGGTGGNGGTGGTGGTGGAGGAGGTGSTLGATGATGAAGRAGNGGVGGSGGLGSAFGPGGTGGMGGAGGTSTVSAGGDGGRGGFGGDGLDASSGGNGGDGGHGGDGFRTAGAGGRGGDGGKGADPGGLFPIPGAGGKGGTGGTGGTAHLGPLAIIGQSGQPGQFGSPGADGRGGAGGAGGGGGAGGSF
;
A
#
# COMPACT_ATOMS: atom_id res chain seq x y z
N MET A 1 -57.05 15.75 -33.57
CA MET A 1 -58.40 15.98 -33.00
C MET A 1 -58.24 15.82 -31.49
N SER A 2 -57.93 16.90 -30.75
CA SER A 2 -58.88 17.86 -30.14
C SER A 2 -59.84 17.12 -29.19
N THR A 3 -59.85 17.33 -27.87
CA THR A 3 -60.11 18.56 -27.10
C THR A 3 -59.61 18.34 -25.64
N ALA A 4 -58.84 19.22 -24.96
CA ALA A 4 -59.19 20.55 -24.38
C ALA A 4 -60.39 20.47 -23.41
N ALA A 5 -60.49 21.11 -22.24
CA ALA A 5 -59.72 22.05 -21.41
C ALA A 5 -60.52 22.18 -20.08
N THR A 6 -59.99 22.63 -18.94
CA THR A 6 -60.12 24.03 -18.40
C THR A 6 -60.06 23.86 -16.86
N ALA A 7 -59.03 24.27 -16.11
CA ALA A 7 -58.60 25.62 -15.67
C ALA A 7 -59.49 26.29 -14.60
N ALA A 8 -58.89 26.64 -13.45
CA ALA A 8 -59.07 27.88 -12.64
C ALA A 8 -58.24 27.75 -11.33
N THR A 9 -57.17 28.51 -11.06
CA THR A 9 -57.06 29.98 -10.75
C THR A 9 -57.73 30.26 -9.38
N ALA A 10 -57.22 30.99 -8.37
CA ALA A 10 -56.21 32.04 -8.13
C ALA A 10 -56.07 32.15 -6.58
N ALA A 11 -54.94 32.45 -5.92
CA ALA A 11 -54.15 33.69 -5.82
C ALA A 11 -54.29 34.42 -4.44
N THR A 12 -53.20 35.12 -4.07
CA THR A 12 -53.11 36.33 -3.20
C THR A 12 -52.92 36.08 -1.69
N ALA A 13 -51.71 36.15 -1.13
CA ALA A 13 -50.83 37.30 -0.80
C ALA A 13 -51.29 38.15 0.41
N THR A 14 -50.37 38.44 1.37
CA THR A 14 -50.18 39.76 2.01
C THR A 14 -48.91 39.77 2.90
N ILE A 15 -48.14 40.85 2.73
CA ILE A 15 -46.91 41.30 3.40
C ILE A 15 -47.26 42.04 4.71
N HIS A 16 -46.40 42.03 5.75
CA HIS A 16 -46.16 43.25 6.57
C HIS A 16 -44.90 43.16 7.46
N GLN A 17 -43.97 44.11 7.23
CA GLN A 17 -42.97 44.57 8.20
C GLN A 17 -43.54 45.76 9.00
N ARG A 18 -43.20 45.89 10.30
CA ARG A 18 -42.44 47.03 10.89
C ARG A 18 -42.37 46.98 12.44
N GLN A 19 -41.14 47.20 12.89
CA GLN A 19 -40.59 47.74 14.14
C GLN A 19 -41.51 48.37 15.21
N TYR A 20 -41.19 48.19 16.50
CA TYR A 20 -40.99 49.26 17.51
C TYR A 20 -40.37 48.68 18.82
N GLY A 21 -39.41 49.40 19.43
CA GLY A 21 -38.91 49.07 20.77
C GLY A 21 -37.65 49.84 21.20
N ARG A 22 -37.81 51.07 21.70
CA ARG A 22 -36.77 51.95 22.26
C ARG A 22 -36.33 51.53 23.68
N GLY A 23 -35.06 51.75 24.03
CA GLY A 23 -34.76 52.35 25.34
C GLY A 23 -33.42 52.05 26.05
N ARG A 24 -32.66 53.15 26.23
CA ARG A 24 -31.97 53.63 27.47
C ARG A 24 -30.45 53.42 27.66
N ARG A 25 -29.77 54.55 27.39
CA ARG A 25 -28.83 55.31 28.27
C ARG A 25 -27.66 54.54 28.91
N GLN A 26 -26.50 54.74 28.29
CA GLN A 26 -25.16 54.54 28.86
C GLN A 26 -24.96 55.38 30.14
N ARG A 27 -24.57 54.71 31.24
CA ARG A 27 -23.84 55.33 32.35
C ARG A 27 -22.42 54.75 32.33
N GLN A 28 -21.46 55.56 31.90
CA GLN A 28 -20.04 55.29 32.13
C GLN A 28 -19.76 55.41 33.63
N ARG A 29 -19.36 54.31 34.27
CA ARG A 29 -18.55 54.35 35.49
C ARG A 29 -17.31 53.52 35.24
N ARG A 30 -16.18 54.23 35.18
CA ARG A 30 -14.83 53.69 35.25
C ARG A 30 -14.71 52.88 36.54
N GLN A 31 -14.40 51.59 36.42
CA GLN A 31 -13.70 50.85 37.46
C GLN A 31 -12.46 50.23 36.82
N ARG A 32 -11.31 50.76 37.21
CA ARG A 32 -10.01 50.13 37.01
C ARG A 32 -9.95 48.93 37.94
N GLN A 33 -9.80 47.73 37.40
CA GLN A 33 -9.29 46.57 38.13
C GLN A 33 -8.28 45.80 37.27
N PRO A 34 -7.22 45.25 37.89
CA PRO A 34 -5.97 44.91 37.23
C PRO A 34 -6.08 43.64 36.39
N ALA A 35 -5.49 43.66 35.19
CA ALA A 35 -5.33 42.49 34.34
C ALA A 35 -4.38 41.48 35.00
N ARG A 36 -4.92 40.59 35.83
CA ARG A 36 -4.26 39.33 36.17
C ARG A 36 -4.18 38.50 34.90
N GLN A 37 -2.97 38.38 34.37
CA GLN A 37 -2.62 37.51 33.25
C GLN A 37 -2.86 36.05 33.67
N ARG A 38 -4.10 35.58 33.53
CA ARG A 38 -4.42 34.16 33.59
C ARG A 38 -3.97 33.57 32.27
N TRP A 39 -2.86 32.85 32.30
CA TRP A 39 -2.38 31.97 31.23
C TRP A 39 -3.46 30.93 30.93
N GLY A 40 -4.43 31.31 30.12
CA GLY A 40 -5.32 30.38 29.45
C GLY A 40 -4.47 29.56 28.50
N ARG A 41 -4.16 28.32 28.89
CA ARG A 41 -3.60 27.31 28.01
C ARG A 41 -4.49 27.28 26.77
N ARG A 42 -3.99 27.86 25.66
CA ARG A 42 -4.58 27.65 24.34
C ARG A 42 -4.70 26.13 24.19
N PRO A 43 -5.88 25.59 23.86
CA PRO A 43 -5.96 24.21 23.44
C PRO A 43 -4.93 24.05 22.34
N ARG A 44 -4.04 23.06 22.48
CA ARG A 44 -3.19 22.65 21.38
C ARG A 44 -4.13 22.53 20.19
N ARG A 45 -3.86 23.26 19.10
CA ARG A 45 -4.36 22.83 17.81
C ARG A 45 -3.89 21.38 17.71
N GLN A 46 -4.80 20.44 17.91
CA GLN A 46 -4.66 19.08 17.44
C GLN A 46 -4.18 19.26 15.99
N GLY A 47 -2.97 18.80 15.69
CA GLY A 47 -2.47 18.85 14.33
C GLY A 47 -3.53 18.21 13.43
N HIS A 48 -3.81 18.84 12.30
CA HIS A 48 -4.54 18.16 11.24
C HIS A 48 -3.78 16.85 10.95
N PRO A 49 -4.47 15.71 10.71
CA PRO A 49 -3.83 14.48 10.25
C PRO A 49 -2.84 14.82 9.13
N GLY A 50 -1.58 14.44 9.34
CA GLY A 50 -0.43 15.06 8.69
C GLY A 50 -0.39 14.84 7.19
N HIS A 51 0.14 15.82 6.47
CA HIS A 51 0.75 15.59 5.18
C HIS A 51 1.91 14.59 5.41
N HIS A 52 1.69 13.30 5.20
CA HIS A 52 2.77 12.30 5.23
C HIS A 52 3.56 12.43 3.93
N GLY A 53 4.47 13.40 3.95
CA GLY A 53 5.19 13.91 2.81
C GLY A 53 6.63 13.41 2.71
N HIS A 54 7.32 13.96 1.73
CA HIS A 54 8.73 13.73 1.48
C HIS A 54 9.58 13.90 2.75
N GLY A 55 10.62 13.07 2.89
CA GLY A 55 11.59 13.21 3.95
C GLY A 55 12.32 14.55 3.89
N GLY A 56 12.65 15.11 5.04
CA GLY A 56 13.39 16.38 5.12
C GLY A 56 14.82 16.24 4.59
N THR A 57 15.36 17.27 3.96
CA THR A 57 16.77 17.25 3.52
C THR A 57 17.71 17.32 4.73
N GLY A 58 18.85 16.63 4.65
CA GLY A 58 19.89 16.68 5.66
C GLY A 58 20.57 18.05 5.71
N GLY A 59 20.95 18.49 6.92
CA GLY A 59 21.66 19.76 7.10
C GLY A 59 23.06 19.71 6.48
N ALA A 60 23.55 20.83 5.93
CA ALA A 60 24.93 20.90 5.43
C ALA A 60 25.93 20.77 6.59
N GLY A 61 27.06 20.10 6.32
CA GLY A 61 28.18 20.02 7.23
C GLY A 61 28.84 21.38 7.41
N GLY A 62 29.27 21.69 8.64
CA GLY A 62 29.95 22.95 8.91
C GLY A 62 31.29 23.02 8.18
N ASN A 63 31.54 24.10 7.45
CA ASN A 63 32.88 24.37 6.93
C ASN A 63 33.85 24.54 8.09
N ALA A 64 35.06 24.01 7.95
CA ALA A 64 36.10 24.26 8.92
C ALA A 64 36.51 25.74 8.93
N GLY A 65 37.04 26.18 10.07
CA GLY A 65 37.73 27.47 10.17
C GLY A 65 39.10 27.41 9.48
N GLN A 66 40.05 28.25 9.93
CA GLN A 66 41.41 28.21 9.39
C GLN A 66 42.11 26.86 9.56
N ILE A 67 41.75 26.09 10.60
CA ILE A 67 42.30 24.76 10.89
C ILE A 67 41.16 23.76 11.03
N GLY A 68 41.34 22.56 10.50
CA GLY A 68 40.46 21.40 10.71
C GLY A 68 39.79 20.89 9.44
N ASN A 69 39.34 19.64 9.48
CA ASN A 69 38.57 19.05 8.39
C ASN A 69 37.15 19.59 8.37
N GLY A 70 36.54 19.60 7.19
CA GLY A 70 35.13 19.95 7.04
C GLY A 70 34.21 18.99 7.81
N GLY A 71 33.11 19.51 8.35
CA GLY A 71 32.10 18.72 9.04
C GLY A 71 31.31 17.83 8.07
N ALA A 72 30.83 16.68 8.55
CA ALA A 72 29.98 15.82 7.74
C ALA A 72 28.60 16.46 7.50
N GLY A 73 28.03 16.23 6.31
CA GLY A 73 26.64 16.53 6.02
C GLY A 73 25.70 15.62 6.82
N GLY A 74 24.56 16.17 7.25
CA GLY A 74 23.50 15.41 7.91
C GLY A 74 22.77 14.49 6.94
N ASN A 75 22.21 13.40 7.45
CA ASN A 75 21.41 12.48 6.62
C ASN A 75 20.06 13.11 6.25
N GLY A 76 19.54 12.76 5.08
CA GLY A 76 18.16 13.02 4.72
C GLY A 76 17.20 12.17 5.55
N GLY A 77 16.01 12.70 5.83
CA GLY A 77 14.94 11.99 6.52
C GLY A 77 14.25 10.98 5.60
N ASP A 78 13.66 9.95 6.19
CA ASP A 78 12.87 8.97 5.44
C ASP A 78 11.57 9.58 4.92
N GLY A 79 11.10 9.08 3.77
CA GLY A 79 9.79 9.42 3.21
C GLY A 79 8.66 8.75 3.98
N GLY A 80 7.54 9.46 4.15
CA GLY A 80 6.36 8.89 4.81
C GLY A 80 5.72 7.75 4.03
N THR A 81 4.99 6.86 4.71
CA THR A 81 4.07 5.91 4.06
C THR A 81 3.09 6.67 3.15
N GLY A 82 2.69 6.05 2.04
CA GLY A 82 1.76 6.68 1.11
C GLY A 82 0.47 7.16 1.78
N SER A 83 -0.17 8.17 1.19
CA SER A 83 -1.40 8.78 1.71
C SER A 83 -2.63 8.30 0.94
N ASP A 84 -3.76 8.11 1.62
CA ASP A 84 -4.98 7.62 0.96
C ASP A 84 -5.29 8.47 -0.28
N GLY A 85 -5.42 7.82 -1.44
CA GLY A 85 -5.84 8.52 -2.65
C GLY A 85 -7.26 9.07 -2.47
N ASN A 86 -7.64 10.09 -3.25
CA ASN A 86 -9.05 10.46 -3.35
C ASN A 86 -9.88 9.20 -3.69
N PRO A 87 -11.09 9.00 -3.11
CA PRO A 87 -11.91 7.84 -3.40
C PRO A 87 -12.05 7.62 -4.91
N GLY A 88 -11.57 6.47 -5.41
CA GLY A 88 -11.60 6.10 -6.83
C GLY A 88 -10.29 6.25 -7.61
N ALA A 89 -9.21 6.78 -7.03
CA ALA A 89 -7.87 6.82 -7.64
C ALA A 89 -6.93 5.73 -7.06
N ILE A 90 -5.91 5.35 -7.83
CA ILE A 90 -4.82 4.44 -7.45
C ILE A 90 -4.34 4.77 -6.02
N THR A 91 -4.15 3.75 -5.18
CA THR A 91 -3.71 3.93 -3.79
C THR A 91 -2.37 4.67 -3.72
N GLY A 92 -2.22 5.54 -2.72
CA GLY A 92 -1.15 6.53 -2.68
C GLY A 92 0.25 5.94 -2.67
N SER A 93 1.12 6.53 -3.47
CA SER A 93 2.55 6.20 -3.49
C SER A 93 3.23 6.65 -2.21
N GLY A 94 4.26 5.91 -1.79
CA GLY A 94 5.12 6.30 -0.68
C GLY A 94 5.82 7.65 -0.94
N GLY A 95 6.06 8.41 0.12
CA GLY A 95 6.80 9.66 0.05
C GLY A 95 8.25 9.44 -0.37
N ARG A 96 8.83 10.36 -1.14
CA ARG A 96 10.27 10.32 -1.45
C ARG A 96 11.12 10.52 -0.19
N GLY A 97 12.23 9.79 -0.06
CA GLY A 97 13.25 10.08 0.95
C GLY A 97 13.92 11.44 0.71
N GLY A 98 14.33 12.10 1.78
CA GLY A 98 15.03 13.39 1.73
C GLY A 98 16.47 13.23 1.25
N ASP A 99 16.99 14.21 0.53
CA ASP A 99 18.40 14.17 0.09
C ASP A 99 19.35 14.43 1.27
N GLY A 100 20.52 13.79 1.27
CA GLY A 100 21.57 14.00 2.25
C GLY A 100 22.21 15.39 2.12
N GLY A 101 22.69 15.94 3.24
CA GLY A 101 23.36 17.23 3.29
C GLY A 101 24.76 17.18 2.68
N VAL A 102 25.19 18.28 2.07
CA VAL A 102 26.56 18.41 1.53
C VAL A 102 27.58 18.45 2.68
N GLY A 103 28.74 17.82 2.52
CA GLY A 103 29.86 17.91 3.46
C GLY A 103 30.51 19.29 3.46
N GLY A 104 31.02 19.71 4.62
CA GLY A 104 31.70 21.00 4.80
C GLY A 104 33.06 21.04 4.12
N GLN A 105 33.53 22.24 3.77
CA GLN A 105 34.88 22.44 3.23
C GLN A 105 35.95 22.30 4.31
N GLY A 106 37.13 21.78 3.94
CA GLY A 106 38.31 21.72 4.82
C GLY A 106 39.01 23.07 5.00
N GLY A 107 39.73 23.22 6.12
CA GLY A 107 40.42 24.44 6.54
C GLY A 107 41.72 24.74 5.78
N SER A 108 42.21 25.97 5.88
CA SER A 108 43.19 26.55 4.95
C SER A 108 44.48 27.12 5.59
N VAL A 109 45.15 26.40 6.49
CA VAL A 109 46.33 26.93 7.22
C VAL A 109 47.67 26.78 6.48
N ALA A 110 48.66 27.59 6.88
CA ALA A 110 50.05 27.55 6.43
C ALA A 110 50.67 26.16 6.70
N GLY A 111 50.82 25.39 5.62
CA GLY A 111 51.07 23.95 5.66
C GLY A 111 50.17 23.28 4.63
N ASP A 112 49.83 22.01 4.84
CA ASP A 112 48.83 21.31 4.02
C ASP A 112 47.41 21.76 4.39
N GLY A 113 46.53 21.83 3.39
CA GLY A 113 45.11 22.04 3.59
C GLY A 113 44.44 20.81 4.20
N ALA A 114 43.39 21.04 4.99
CA ALA A 114 42.67 19.96 5.67
C ALA A 114 41.59 19.34 4.77
N ASP A 115 41.16 18.12 5.08
CA ASP A 115 40.24 17.37 4.21
C ASP A 115 38.82 17.93 4.23
N GLY A 116 38.12 17.74 3.12
CA GLY A 116 36.69 18.01 3.03
C GLY A 116 35.86 17.02 3.86
N GLY A 117 34.72 17.49 4.37
CA GLY A 117 33.76 16.67 5.09
C GLY A 117 33.00 15.73 4.17
N ARG A 118 32.59 14.57 4.70
CA ARG A 118 31.77 13.63 3.94
C ARG A 118 30.35 14.16 3.71
N GLY A 119 29.74 13.87 2.56
CA GLY A 119 28.31 14.09 2.33
C GLY A 119 27.41 13.15 3.14
N GLY A 120 26.24 13.63 3.54
CA GLY A 120 25.25 12.85 4.30
C GLY A 120 24.55 11.81 3.43
N ALA A 121 24.07 10.73 4.02
CA ALA A 121 23.29 9.73 3.28
C ALA A 121 21.90 10.27 2.90
N GLY A 122 21.38 9.83 1.75
CA GLY A 122 19.98 10.05 1.40
C GLY A 122 19.03 9.21 2.26
N GLY A 123 17.84 9.74 2.53
CA GLY A 123 16.79 9.05 3.29
C GLY A 123 16.10 7.96 2.48
N THR A 124 15.52 6.98 3.15
CA THR A 124 14.80 5.88 2.51
C THR A 124 13.46 6.38 1.94
N GLY A 125 13.05 5.85 0.80
CA GLY A 125 11.71 6.07 0.26
C GLY A 125 10.63 5.42 1.13
N GLY A 126 9.47 6.05 1.21
CA GLY A 126 8.34 5.56 1.98
C GLY A 126 7.67 4.34 1.36
N THR A 127 6.98 3.54 2.18
CA THR A 127 6.21 2.39 1.69
C THR A 127 4.96 2.84 0.96
N GLY A 128 4.62 2.20 -0.17
CA GLY A 128 3.36 2.43 -0.87
C GLY A 128 2.16 1.94 -0.05
N LEU A 129 0.99 2.54 -0.27
CA LEU A 129 -0.20 2.16 0.51
C LEU A 129 -0.70 0.76 0.21
N ARG A 130 -1.31 0.13 1.21
CA ARG A 130 -2.09 -1.08 0.96
C ARG A 130 -3.32 -0.72 0.09
N GLY A 131 -3.63 -1.60 -0.86
CA GLY A 131 -4.89 -1.55 -1.61
C GLY A 131 -6.12 -1.60 -0.72
N THR A 132 -7.20 -0.93 -1.11
CA THR A 132 -8.45 -0.98 -0.34
C THR A 132 -9.05 -2.38 -0.35
N THR A 133 -9.59 -2.86 0.76
CA THR A 133 -10.35 -4.12 0.78
C THR A 133 -11.60 -3.99 -0.08
N GLY A 134 -11.90 -5.01 -0.88
CA GLY A 134 -13.13 -5.07 -1.68
C GLY A 134 -14.38 -5.13 -0.81
N ALA A 135 -15.47 -4.53 -1.29
CA ALA A 135 -16.74 -4.52 -0.55
C ALA A 135 -17.29 -5.95 -0.36
N THR A 136 -17.95 -6.22 0.76
CA THR A 136 -18.69 -7.49 0.91
C THR A 136 -19.87 -7.50 -0.06
N GLY A 137 -20.13 -8.64 -0.69
CA GLY A 137 -21.27 -8.80 -1.59
C GLY A 137 -22.60 -8.50 -0.88
N ALA A 138 -23.56 -7.97 -1.62
CA ALA A 138 -24.90 -7.73 -1.07
C ALA A 138 -25.59 -9.08 -0.80
N THR A 139 -26.25 -9.21 0.35
CA THR A 139 -27.11 -10.36 0.64
C THR A 139 -28.14 -10.52 -0.46
N GLY A 140 -28.39 -11.75 -0.91
CA GLY A 140 -29.44 -12.01 -1.90
C GLY A 140 -30.79 -11.48 -1.38
N THR A 141 -31.51 -10.72 -2.21
CA THR A 141 -32.90 -10.34 -1.93
C THR A 141 -33.82 -11.03 -2.94
N PHE A 142 -35.02 -11.38 -2.51
CA PHE A 142 -35.99 -12.13 -3.31
C PHE A 142 -36.87 -11.23 -4.20
N ASP A 143 -36.41 -10.02 -4.49
CA ASP A 143 -37.22 -9.03 -5.19
C ASP A 143 -37.27 -9.34 -6.69
N ALA A 144 -38.48 -9.52 -7.22
CA ALA A 144 -38.80 -9.61 -8.65
C ALA A 144 -38.19 -10.81 -9.44
N GLY A 145 -38.23 -12.03 -8.90
CA GLY A 145 -38.00 -13.25 -9.69
C GLY A 145 -36.53 -13.67 -9.85
N ALA A 146 -35.63 -13.19 -8.97
CA ALA A 146 -34.24 -13.65 -8.89
C ALA A 146 -34.09 -14.87 -7.95
N ASP A 147 -33.22 -15.81 -8.31
CA ASP A 147 -33.07 -17.15 -7.72
C ASP A 147 -32.44 -17.19 -6.30
N GLY A 148 -32.43 -16.06 -5.56
CA GLY A 148 -31.95 -16.01 -4.18
C GLY A 148 -30.42 -16.15 -4.00
N HIS A 149 -29.63 -15.95 -5.07
CA HIS A 149 -28.17 -15.98 -5.04
C HIS A 149 -27.56 -14.86 -4.18
N GLY A 150 -26.51 -15.19 -3.43
CA GLY A 150 -25.70 -14.19 -2.74
C GLY A 150 -24.92 -13.33 -3.74
N GLY A 151 -24.81 -12.01 -3.48
CA GLY A 151 -23.99 -11.11 -4.29
C GLY A 151 -22.49 -11.42 -4.18
N ASN A 152 -21.76 -11.19 -5.27
CA ASN A 152 -20.30 -11.39 -5.28
C ASN A 152 -19.59 -10.32 -4.46
N GLY A 153 -18.49 -10.70 -3.81
CA GLY A 153 -17.58 -9.76 -3.17
C GLY A 153 -16.88 -8.87 -4.20
N GLY A 154 -16.62 -7.62 -3.83
CA GLY A 154 -15.85 -6.67 -4.63
C GLY A 154 -14.37 -7.05 -4.69
N THR A 155 -13.70 -6.68 -5.77
CA THR A 155 -12.25 -6.88 -5.92
C THR A 155 -11.47 -5.94 -4.98
N GLY A 156 -10.38 -6.44 -4.41
CA GLY A 156 -9.42 -5.62 -3.68
C GLY A 156 -8.72 -4.60 -4.59
N GLY A 157 -8.40 -3.44 -4.05
CA GLY A 157 -7.68 -2.39 -4.75
C GLY A 157 -6.20 -2.73 -4.98
N VAL A 158 -5.59 -2.10 -5.97
CA VAL A 158 -4.14 -2.21 -6.24
C VAL A 158 -3.34 -1.57 -5.10
N GLY A 159 -2.20 -2.14 -4.73
CA GLY A 159 -1.25 -1.54 -3.80
C GLY A 159 -0.47 -0.38 -4.41
N GLY A 160 -0.15 0.63 -3.59
CA GLY A 160 0.51 1.86 -4.02
C GLY A 160 1.98 1.62 -4.32
N THR A 161 2.58 2.47 -5.14
CA THR A 161 4.01 2.36 -5.46
C THR A 161 4.88 2.79 -4.27
N GLY A 162 6.02 2.16 -4.07
CA GLY A 162 7.01 2.62 -3.10
C GLY A 162 7.60 3.98 -3.50
N GLY A 163 7.92 4.82 -2.52
CA GLY A 163 8.57 6.12 -2.75
C GLY A 163 10.02 5.95 -3.20
N ALA A 164 10.55 6.89 -3.98
CA ALA A 164 11.97 6.87 -4.33
C ALA A 164 12.85 7.22 -3.13
N GLY A 165 14.05 6.65 -3.05
CA GLY A 165 15.08 7.06 -2.08
C GLY A 165 15.60 8.47 -2.36
N GLY A 166 16.08 9.14 -1.32
CA GLY A 166 16.77 10.43 -1.43
C GLY A 166 18.16 10.27 -2.02
N GLY A 167 18.67 11.30 -2.69
CA GLY A 167 20.06 11.33 -3.16
C GLY A 167 21.03 11.47 -2.00
N GLY A 168 22.23 10.91 -2.13
CA GLY A 168 23.33 11.18 -1.21
C GLY A 168 23.84 12.61 -1.38
N GLY A 169 24.24 13.24 -0.28
CA GLY A 169 24.86 14.56 -0.30
C GLY A 169 26.26 14.53 -0.91
N ASN A 170 26.67 15.59 -1.59
CA ASN A 170 28.03 15.67 -2.11
C ASN A 170 29.06 15.80 -1.00
N GLY A 171 30.26 15.27 -1.22
CA GLY A 171 31.41 15.53 -0.35
C GLY A 171 31.89 16.97 -0.42
N GLY A 172 32.43 17.47 0.68
CA GLY A 172 33.00 18.81 0.78
C GLY A 172 34.36 18.90 0.08
N ALA A 173 34.72 20.10 -0.39
CA ALA A 173 36.02 20.32 -0.99
C ALA A 173 37.14 20.30 0.07
N GLY A 174 38.30 19.76 -0.29
CA GLY A 174 39.52 19.85 0.50
C GLY A 174 40.05 21.28 0.56
N GLY A 175 40.54 21.66 1.73
CA GLY A 175 41.05 22.98 2.04
C GLY A 175 42.30 23.35 1.24
N LYS A 176 42.48 24.64 0.96
CA LYS A 176 43.66 25.13 0.24
C LYS A 176 44.79 25.48 1.20
N ALA A 177 46.00 25.05 0.89
CA ALA A 177 47.19 25.53 1.57
C ALA A 177 47.46 27.00 1.22
N LEU A 178 47.45 27.89 2.21
CA LEU A 178 47.78 29.30 2.04
C LEU A 178 48.97 29.62 2.94
N SER A 179 50.15 29.85 2.34
CA SER A 179 51.34 30.28 3.07
C SER A 179 51.61 31.78 2.85
N PRO A 180 51.69 32.59 3.92
CA PRO A 180 52.12 33.99 3.82
C PRO A 180 53.62 34.14 3.46
N THR A 181 54.43 33.08 3.58
CA THR A 181 55.91 33.14 3.56
C THR A 181 56.56 32.43 2.36
N GLY A 182 55.79 31.98 1.37
CA GLY A 182 56.29 31.71 0.02
C GLY A 182 56.23 30.26 -0.49
N ASN A 183 55.97 29.28 0.38
CA ASN A 183 55.75 27.89 -0.05
C ASN A 183 54.34 27.43 0.35
N ASN A 184 53.42 27.32 -0.61
CA ASN A 184 52.12 26.70 -0.39
C ASN A 184 52.34 25.21 -0.08
N GLY A 185 51.74 24.67 0.98
CA GLY A 185 51.64 23.21 1.16
C GLY A 185 50.67 22.56 0.16
N SER A 186 50.40 21.28 0.34
CA SER A 186 49.48 20.52 -0.52
C SER A 186 48.01 20.81 -0.17
N GLN A 187 47.11 20.76 -1.17
CA GLN A 187 45.67 20.89 -0.91
C GLN A 187 45.17 19.67 -0.11
N GLY A 188 44.20 19.84 0.77
CA GLY A 188 43.52 18.71 1.43
C GLY A 188 42.77 17.83 0.42
N ALA A 189 42.49 16.59 0.79
CA ALA A 189 41.67 15.70 -0.04
C ALA A 189 40.20 16.14 -0.03
N GLY A 190 39.47 15.86 -1.11
CA GLY A 190 38.03 16.04 -1.12
C GLY A 190 37.32 15.00 -0.27
N GLY A 191 36.24 15.38 0.41
CA GLY A 191 35.42 14.44 1.18
C GLY A 191 34.63 13.50 0.28
N ASP A 192 34.30 12.31 0.77
CA ASP A 192 33.47 11.36 0.00
C ASP A 192 32.03 11.84 -0.12
N GLY A 193 31.37 11.44 -1.22
CA GLY A 193 29.92 11.57 -1.37
C GLY A 193 29.16 10.64 -0.41
N GLY A 194 27.96 11.07 -0.01
CA GLY A 194 27.02 10.26 0.73
C GLY A 194 26.39 9.17 -0.13
N ALA A 195 26.01 8.04 0.46
CA ALA A 195 25.24 7.03 -0.25
C ALA A 195 23.81 7.52 -0.54
N GLY A 196 23.24 7.10 -1.67
CA GLY A 196 21.82 7.29 -1.94
C GLY A 196 20.95 6.43 -1.02
N GLY A 197 19.77 6.93 -0.68
CA GLY A 197 18.80 6.21 0.13
C GLY A 197 18.13 5.07 -0.65
N ALA A 198 17.70 4.02 0.04
CA ALA A 198 16.99 2.93 -0.61
C ALA A 198 15.59 3.37 -1.08
N GLY A 199 15.07 2.74 -2.12
CA GLY A 199 13.67 2.90 -2.54
C GLY A 199 12.73 2.23 -1.54
N GLY A 200 11.53 2.77 -1.40
CA GLY A 200 10.49 2.23 -0.54
C GLY A 200 9.85 0.97 -1.13
N THR A 201 9.31 0.12 -0.26
CA THR A 201 8.60 -1.08 -0.72
C THR A 201 7.25 -0.73 -1.36
N GLY A 202 6.86 -1.46 -2.38
CA GLY A 202 5.50 -1.40 -2.93
C GLY A 202 4.46 -1.84 -1.89
N GLY A 203 3.28 -1.24 -1.95
CA GLY A 203 2.17 -1.59 -1.09
C GLY A 203 1.58 -2.95 -1.42
N THR A 204 1.06 -3.65 -0.42
CA THR A 204 0.31 -4.90 -0.66
C THR A 204 -0.99 -4.60 -1.40
N GLY A 205 -1.42 -5.48 -2.30
CA GLY A 205 -2.78 -5.44 -2.83
C GLY A 205 -3.83 -5.56 -1.72
N GLY A 206 -5.00 -4.97 -1.93
CA GLY A 206 -6.12 -5.08 -1.01
C GLY A 206 -6.75 -6.47 -1.05
N ASP A 207 -7.33 -6.92 0.05
CA ASP A 207 -8.02 -8.20 0.06
C ASP A 207 -9.35 -8.11 -0.71
N GLY A 208 -9.74 -9.21 -1.34
CA GLY A 208 -11.06 -9.33 -1.96
C GLY A 208 -12.17 -9.36 -0.90
N GLY A 209 -13.31 -8.77 -1.24
CA GLY A 209 -14.49 -8.81 -0.38
C GLY A 209 -15.09 -10.21 -0.28
N ARG A 210 -15.73 -10.52 0.83
CA ARG A 210 -16.46 -11.78 1.00
C ARG A 210 -17.70 -11.81 0.10
N GLY A 211 -17.98 -12.96 -0.52
CA GLY A 211 -19.26 -13.21 -1.20
C GLY A 211 -20.40 -13.36 -0.20
N ALA A 212 -21.58 -12.84 -0.52
CA ALA A 212 -22.71 -12.91 0.39
C ALA A 212 -23.29 -14.32 0.51
N HIS A 213 -23.93 -14.62 1.62
CA HIS A 213 -24.70 -15.85 1.76
C HIS A 213 -25.89 -15.88 0.78
N GLY A 214 -26.24 -17.07 0.29
CA GLY A 214 -27.54 -17.29 -0.35
C GLY A 214 -28.69 -17.08 0.64
N THR A 215 -29.90 -16.89 0.13
CA THR A 215 -31.09 -16.69 0.99
C THR A 215 -31.54 -17.99 1.67
N LEU A 216 -31.94 -17.92 2.94
CA LEU A 216 -32.29 -19.09 3.78
C LEU A 216 -33.77 -19.51 3.71
N PHE A 217 -34.66 -18.64 3.20
CA PHE A 217 -36.11 -18.77 3.39
C PHE A 217 -36.90 -19.18 2.14
N SER A 218 -36.22 -19.70 1.11
CA SER A 218 -36.89 -20.13 -0.11
C SER A 218 -36.65 -21.60 -0.40
N SER A 219 -37.67 -22.27 -0.93
CA SER A 219 -37.61 -23.61 -1.50
C SER A 219 -36.88 -23.67 -2.85
N LEU A 220 -36.29 -22.55 -3.30
CA LEU A 220 -35.49 -22.45 -4.53
C LEU A 220 -33.98 -22.42 -4.20
N ALA A 221 -33.20 -23.20 -4.93
CA ALA A 221 -31.76 -23.38 -4.70
C ALA A 221 -30.94 -22.11 -5.00
N GLY A 222 -30.64 -21.31 -3.98
CA GLY A 222 -29.72 -20.17 -4.09
C GLY A 222 -28.26 -20.57 -3.85
N THR A 223 -27.34 -20.16 -4.71
CA THR A 223 -25.89 -20.34 -4.44
C THR A 223 -25.34 -19.23 -3.57
N GLY A 224 -24.30 -19.54 -2.79
CA GLY A 224 -23.50 -18.50 -2.14
C GLY A 224 -22.81 -17.62 -3.19
N GLY A 225 -22.64 -16.33 -2.88
CA GLY A 225 -21.92 -15.40 -3.72
C GLY A 225 -20.44 -15.73 -3.81
N THR A 226 -19.79 -15.43 -4.92
CA THR A 226 -18.35 -15.66 -5.05
C THR A 226 -17.57 -14.64 -4.23
N GLY A 227 -16.46 -15.07 -3.64
CA GLY A 227 -15.50 -14.12 -3.07
C GLY A 227 -14.92 -13.22 -4.15
N GLY A 228 -14.64 -11.96 -3.80
CA GLY A 228 -13.96 -11.02 -4.68
C GLY A 228 -12.49 -11.37 -4.82
N ASN A 229 -11.86 -11.00 -5.94
CA ASN A 229 -10.43 -11.25 -6.12
C ASN A 229 -9.59 -10.31 -5.25
N GLY A 230 -8.43 -10.78 -4.80
CA GLY A 230 -7.41 -9.92 -4.21
C GLY A 230 -6.85 -8.92 -5.23
N GLY A 231 -6.48 -7.74 -4.75
CA GLY A 231 -5.84 -6.70 -5.56
C GLY A 231 -4.38 -7.01 -5.85
N THR A 232 -3.83 -6.40 -6.89
CA THR A 232 -2.41 -6.58 -7.23
C THR A 232 -1.50 -5.81 -6.29
N GLY A 233 -0.30 -6.33 -6.04
CA GLY A 233 0.74 -5.61 -5.30
C GLY A 233 1.31 -4.42 -6.08
N GLY A 234 1.75 -3.39 -5.37
CA GLY A 234 2.39 -2.20 -5.93
C GLY A 234 3.84 -2.43 -6.33
N THR A 235 4.37 -1.59 -7.21
CA THR A 235 5.79 -1.65 -7.58
C THR A 235 6.68 -1.06 -6.48
N GLY A 236 7.93 -1.53 -6.37
CA GLY A 236 8.91 -0.94 -5.47
C GLY A 236 9.43 0.41 -5.98
N GLY A 237 9.85 1.29 -5.06
CA GLY A 237 10.46 2.57 -5.39
C GLY A 237 11.89 2.42 -5.90
N THR A 238 12.38 3.40 -6.66
CA THR A 238 13.78 3.42 -7.10
C THR A 238 14.71 3.85 -5.96
N GLY A 239 15.94 3.32 -5.95
CA GLY A 239 16.98 3.83 -5.06
C GLY A 239 17.48 5.21 -5.48
N GLY A 240 17.93 6.01 -4.52
CA GLY A 240 18.51 7.32 -4.77
C GLY A 240 19.93 7.22 -5.34
N ALA A 241 20.35 8.22 -6.12
CA ALA A 241 21.73 8.30 -6.60
C ALA A 241 22.69 8.59 -5.43
N GLY A 242 23.91 8.06 -5.50
CA GLY A 242 24.99 8.47 -4.60
C GLY A 242 25.47 9.88 -4.88
N GLY A 243 25.93 10.57 -3.84
CA GLY A 243 26.50 11.92 -3.95
C GLY A 243 27.85 11.90 -4.64
N ALA A 244 28.20 13.00 -5.31
CA ALA A 244 29.53 13.15 -5.90
C ALA A 244 30.60 13.34 -4.81
N GLY A 245 31.81 12.84 -5.06
CA GLY A 245 32.96 13.16 -4.23
C GLY A 245 33.37 14.63 -4.33
N GLY A 246 33.89 15.17 -3.24
CA GLY A 246 34.44 16.52 -3.17
C GLY A 246 35.75 16.66 -3.93
N THR A 247 36.08 17.87 -4.37
CA THR A 247 37.35 18.17 -5.03
C THR A 247 38.48 18.40 -4.02
N GLY A 248 39.71 18.08 -4.37
CA GLY A 248 40.88 18.24 -3.48
C GLY A 248 42.16 17.76 -4.17
N SER A 249 43.23 17.56 -3.39
CA SER A 249 44.45 16.91 -3.89
C SER A 249 44.17 15.51 -4.44
N THR A 250 43.20 14.82 -3.85
CA THR A 250 42.52 13.65 -4.41
C THR A 250 41.02 13.91 -4.44
N LEU A 251 40.34 13.49 -5.50
CA LEU A 251 38.89 13.52 -5.58
C LEU A 251 38.32 12.51 -4.57
N GLY A 252 37.32 12.93 -3.80
CA GLY A 252 36.58 12.01 -2.92
C GLY A 252 35.87 10.92 -3.73
N ALA A 253 35.54 9.80 -3.10
CA ALA A 253 34.78 8.75 -3.76
C ALA A 253 33.33 9.21 -4.01
N THR A 254 32.77 8.81 -5.15
CA THR A 254 31.31 8.91 -5.38
C THR A 254 30.59 7.93 -4.47
N GLY A 255 29.50 8.37 -3.84
CA GLY A 255 28.66 7.52 -3.02
C GLY A 255 28.01 6.41 -3.83
N ALA A 256 27.68 5.30 -3.18
CA ALA A 256 26.93 4.23 -3.81
C ALA A 256 25.48 4.65 -4.09
N THR A 257 24.91 4.17 -5.21
CA THR A 257 23.47 4.23 -5.48
C THR A 257 22.71 3.38 -4.46
N GLY A 258 21.59 3.88 -3.97
CA GLY A 258 20.70 3.14 -3.09
C GLY A 258 20.08 1.93 -3.80
N ALA A 259 19.79 0.88 -3.03
CA ALA A 259 19.03 -0.25 -3.56
C ALA A 259 17.60 0.17 -3.91
N ALA A 260 17.03 -0.41 -4.96
CA ALA A 260 15.61 -0.24 -5.23
C ALA A 260 14.76 -1.04 -4.22
N GLY A 261 13.55 -0.56 -3.97
CA GLY A 261 12.61 -1.20 -3.06
C GLY A 261 12.00 -2.45 -3.66
N ARG A 262 11.63 -3.42 -2.82
CA ARG A 262 10.92 -4.63 -3.25
C ARG A 262 9.49 -4.28 -3.71
N ALA A 263 8.97 -4.99 -4.70
CA ALA A 263 7.56 -4.90 -5.03
C ALA A 263 6.67 -5.52 -3.92
N GLY A 264 5.43 -5.04 -3.83
CA GLY A 264 4.45 -5.47 -2.84
C GLY A 264 3.79 -6.78 -3.23
N ASN A 265 3.31 -7.52 -2.22
CA ASN A 265 2.59 -8.78 -2.47
C ASN A 265 1.16 -8.54 -2.96
N GLY A 266 0.59 -9.52 -3.63
CA GLY A 266 -0.84 -9.52 -3.97
C GLY A 266 -1.73 -9.69 -2.74
N GLY A 267 -2.95 -9.15 -2.82
CA GLY A 267 -3.97 -9.28 -1.77
C GLY A 267 -4.59 -10.68 -1.73
N VAL A 268 -5.20 -11.05 -0.61
CA VAL A 268 -5.86 -12.36 -0.47
C VAL A 268 -7.22 -12.33 -1.16
N GLY A 269 -7.59 -13.41 -1.84
CA GLY A 269 -8.93 -13.58 -2.39
C GLY A 269 -10.00 -13.67 -1.28
N GLY A 270 -11.15 -13.07 -1.50
CA GLY A 270 -12.28 -13.11 -0.57
C GLY A 270 -12.86 -14.51 -0.44
N SER A 271 -13.43 -14.83 0.72
CA SER A 271 -14.14 -16.10 0.90
C SER A 271 -15.46 -16.11 0.13
N GLY A 272 -15.83 -17.28 -0.42
CA GLY A 272 -17.18 -17.50 -0.93
C GLY A 272 -18.23 -17.45 0.18
N GLY A 273 -19.46 -17.12 -0.18
CA GLY A 273 -20.60 -17.13 0.74
C GLY A 273 -21.13 -18.54 0.98
N LEU A 274 -21.78 -18.76 2.12
CA LEU A 274 -22.54 -19.99 2.34
C LEU A 274 -23.62 -20.17 1.28
N GLY A 275 -23.88 -21.42 0.90
CA GLY A 275 -24.99 -21.80 0.02
C GLY A 275 -26.36 -21.57 0.67
N SER A 276 -27.44 -21.77 -0.08
CA SER A 276 -28.80 -21.91 0.46
C SER A 276 -29.16 -23.40 0.60
N ALA A 277 -30.37 -23.67 1.10
CA ALA A 277 -30.97 -25.00 0.94
C ALA A 277 -30.90 -25.42 -0.55
N PHE A 278 -30.24 -26.55 -0.81
CA PHE A 278 -30.03 -27.15 -2.14
C PHE A 278 -29.08 -26.41 -3.10
N GLY A 279 -28.56 -25.23 -2.75
CA GLY A 279 -27.60 -24.50 -3.58
C GLY A 279 -26.18 -24.57 -3.01
N PRO A 280 -25.14 -24.78 -3.85
CA PRO A 280 -23.77 -24.90 -3.34
C PRO A 280 -23.27 -23.62 -2.69
N GLY A 281 -22.26 -23.78 -1.82
CA GLY A 281 -21.46 -22.67 -1.36
C GLY A 281 -20.80 -21.91 -2.51
N GLY A 282 -20.60 -20.62 -2.32
CA GLY A 282 -19.93 -19.75 -3.28
C GLY A 282 -18.45 -20.10 -3.42
N THR A 283 -17.88 -19.85 -4.59
CA THR A 283 -16.44 -20.07 -4.79
C THR A 283 -15.63 -18.99 -4.08
N GLY A 284 -14.45 -19.35 -3.59
CA GLY A 284 -13.45 -18.37 -3.15
C GLY A 284 -12.97 -17.50 -4.30
N GLY A 285 -12.61 -16.25 -4.00
CA GLY A 285 -12.01 -15.33 -4.96
C GLY A 285 -10.55 -15.68 -5.24
N MET A 286 -10.03 -15.30 -6.41
CA MET A 286 -8.61 -15.51 -6.72
C MET A 286 -7.72 -14.62 -5.86
N GLY A 287 -6.53 -15.10 -5.53
CA GLY A 287 -5.48 -14.28 -4.96
C GLY A 287 -4.99 -13.22 -5.95
N GLY A 288 -4.61 -12.05 -5.45
CA GLY A 288 -4.07 -10.98 -6.27
C GLY A 288 -2.66 -11.29 -6.78
N ALA A 289 -2.27 -10.75 -7.93
CA ALA A 289 -0.90 -10.90 -8.40
C ALA A 289 0.09 -10.09 -7.53
N GLY A 290 1.31 -10.61 -7.38
CA GLY A 290 2.41 -9.84 -6.82
C GLY A 290 2.81 -8.68 -7.71
N GLY A 291 3.32 -7.60 -7.12
CA GLY A 291 3.83 -6.45 -7.86
C GLY A 291 5.10 -6.80 -8.63
N THR A 292 5.27 -6.19 -9.80
CA THR A 292 6.45 -6.38 -10.65
C THR A 292 7.54 -5.34 -10.35
N SER A 293 8.80 -5.69 -10.56
CA SER A 293 9.92 -4.75 -10.50
C SER A 293 11.01 -5.11 -11.51
N THR A 294 11.53 -4.09 -12.20
CA THR A 294 12.64 -4.26 -13.17
C THR A 294 14.02 -4.09 -12.54
N VAL A 295 14.07 -3.68 -11.27
CA VAL A 295 15.31 -3.31 -10.56
C VAL A 295 15.47 -3.99 -9.20
N SER A 296 14.42 -4.67 -8.73
CA SER A 296 14.36 -5.38 -7.46
C SER A 296 13.59 -6.69 -7.58
N ALA A 297 13.53 -7.44 -6.48
CA ALA A 297 12.70 -8.62 -6.43
C ALA A 297 11.20 -8.31 -6.59
N GLY A 298 10.50 -9.25 -7.25
CA GLY A 298 9.05 -9.24 -7.39
C GLY A 298 8.33 -9.50 -6.07
N GLY A 299 7.06 -9.13 -6.03
CA GLY A 299 6.15 -9.42 -4.92
C GLY A 299 5.57 -10.82 -5.04
N ASP A 300 5.24 -11.45 -3.92
CA ASP A 300 4.60 -12.76 -3.93
C ASP A 300 3.12 -12.63 -4.29
N GLY A 301 2.57 -13.65 -4.95
CA GLY A 301 1.15 -13.76 -5.24
C GLY A 301 0.32 -13.95 -3.97
N GLY A 302 -0.87 -13.37 -3.97
CA GLY A 302 -1.83 -13.49 -2.87
C GLY A 302 -2.44 -14.88 -2.79
N ARG A 303 -2.87 -15.29 -1.60
CA ARG A 303 -3.58 -16.56 -1.43
C ARG A 303 -4.98 -16.49 -2.06
N GLY A 304 -5.44 -17.57 -2.66
CA GLY A 304 -6.84 -17.75 -3.03
C GLY A 304 -7.76 -17.78 -1.82
N GLY A 305 -9.01 -17.34 -2.00
CA GLY A 305 -10.02 -17.32 -0.97
C GLY A 305 -10.61 -18.70 -0.69
N PHE A 306 -11.12 -18.90 0.52
CA PHE A 306 -11.82 -20.13 0.86
C PHE A 306 -13.14 -20.26 0.10
N GLY A 307 -13.50 -21.48 -0.30
CA GLY A 307 -14.85 -21.80 -0.74
C GLY A 307 -15.83 -21.67 0.42
N GLY A 308 -17.06 -21.25 0.12
CA GLY A 308 -18.14 -21.21 1.10
C GLY A 308 -18.66 -22.61 1.40
N ASP A 309 -19.08 -22.85 2.64
CA ASP A 309 -19.69 -24.13 2.98
C ASP A 309 -21.09 -24.27 2.36
N GLY A 310 -21.51 -25.50 2.11
CA GLY A 310 -22.88 -25.85 1.76
C GLY A 310 -23.83 -25.75 2.96
N LEU A 311 -25.12 -25.72 2.68
CA LEU A 311 -26.21 -25.78 3.66
C LEU A 311 -27.29 -26.78 3.18
N ASP A 312 -27.88 -27.53 4.11
CA ASP A 312 -28.93 -28.54 3.90
C ASP A 312 -28.71 -29.46 2.68
N ALA A 313 -27.86 -30.47 2.84
CA ALA A 313 -27.43 -31.41 1.79
C ALA A 313 -26.73 -30.78 0.55
N SER A 314 -26.47 -29.47 0.53
CA SER A 314 -25.75 -28.84 -0.58
C SER A 314 -24.23 -28.98 -0.48
N SER A 315 -23.56 -28.91 -1.63
CA SER A 315 -22.10 -29.03 -1.71
C SER A 315 -21.38 -27.74 -1.29
N GLY A 316 -20.15 -27.90 -0.82
CA GLY A 316 -19.26 -26.77 -0.58
C GLY A 316 -18.76 -26.15 -1.89
N GLY A 317 -18.52 -24.85 -1.87
CA GLY A 317 -17.93 -24.11 -2.98
C GLY A 317 -16.43 -24.42 -3.13
N ASN A 318 -15.91 -24.26 -4.34
CA ASN A 318 -14.46 -24.44 -4.57
C ASN A 318 -13.66 -23.29 -3.94
N GLY A 319 -12.43 -23.59 -3.52
CA GLY A 319 -11.46 -22.57 -3.17
C GLY A 319 -11.02 -21.79 -4.40
N GLY A 320 -10.64 -20.52 -4.21
CA GLY A 320 -10.11 -19.67 -5.26
C GLY A 320 -8.65 -20.02 -5.56
N ASP A 321 -8.21 -19.74 -6.79
CA ASP A 321 -6.83 -19.96 -7.18
C ASP A 321 -5.87 -18.96 -6.51
N GLY A 322 -4.62 -19.37 -6.29
CA GLY A 322 -3.56 -18.49 -5.82
C GLY A 322 -3.15 -17.50 -6.91
N GLY A 323 -2.76 -16.30 -6.50
CA GLY A 323 -2.29 -15.25 -7.40
C GLY A 323 -0.92 -15.55 -7.99
N HIS A 324 -0.64 -15.00 -9.16
CA HIS A 324 0.68 -15.11 -9.78
C HIS A 324 1.73 -14.30 -9.00
N GLY A 325 2.94 -14.83 -8.88
CA GLY A 325 4.09 -14.08 -8.38
C GLY A 325 4.47 -12.98 -9.37
N GLY A 326 4.93 -11.84 -8.86
CA GLY A 326 5.36 -10.72 -9.68
C GLY A 326 6.78 -10.93 -10.23
N ASP A 327 7.02 -10.41 -11.42
CA ASP A 327 8.34 -10.45 -12.06
C ASP A 327 9.35 -9.59 -11.31
N GLY A 328 10.62 -9.96 -11.39
CA GLY A 328 11.68 -9.31 -10.62
C GLY A 328 13.05 -9.30 -11.30
N PHE A 329 13.90 -8.36 -10.91
CA PHE A 329 15.31 -8.38 -11.24
C PHE A 329 16.04 -9.45 -10.43
N ARG A 330 16.64 -10.42 -11.12
CA ARG A 330 17.31 -11.62 -10.58
C ARG A 330 16.45 -12.56 -9.74
N THR A 331 15.40 -12.09 -9.07
CA THR A 331 14.54 -12.89 -8.21
C THR A 331 13.09 -12.47 -8.38
N ALA A 332 12.24 -13.38 -8.81
CA ALA A 332 10.80 -13.14 -8.93
C ALA A 332 10.06 -13.55 -7.66
N GLY A 333 8.80 -13.11 -7.54
CA GLY A 333 7.90 -13.54 -6.48
C GLY A 333 7.41 -14.97 -6.66
N ALA A 334 7.14 -15.64 -5.55
CA ALA A 334 6.46 -16.92 -5.55
C ALA A 334 4.97 -16.74 -5.89
N GLY A 335 4.35 -17.76 -6.47
CA GLY A 335 2.91 -17.82 -6.61
C GLY A 335 2.21 -18.01 -5.26
N GLY A 336 0.98 -17.54 -5.16
CA GLY A 336 0.14 -17.70 -3.99
C GLY A 336 -0.36 -19.14 -3.83
N ARG A 337 -0.66 -19.56 -2.60
CA ARG A 337 -1.37 -20.83 -2.38
C ARG A 337 -2.82 -20.69 -2.84
N GLY A 338 -3.40 -21.75 -3.40
CA GLY A 338 -4.85 -21.84 -3.60
C GLY A 338 -5.60 -21.83 -2.27
N GLY A 339 -6.87 -21.43 -2.29
CA GLY A 339 -7.76 -21.50 -1.15
C GLY A 339 -8.28 -22.92 -0.92
N ASP A 340 -8.64 -23.24 0.32
CA ASP A 340 -9.31 -24.53 0.59
C ASP A 340 -10.77 -24.46 0.11
N GLY A 341 -11.30 -25.59 -0.35
CA GLY A 341 -12.72 -25.73 -0.66
C GLY A 341 -13.59 -25.67 0.59
N GLY A 342 -14.85 -25.30 0.42
CA GLY A 342 -15.85 -25.32 1.50
C GLY A 342 -16.27 -26.74 1.84
N LYS A 343 -16.78 -26.94 3.05
CA LYS A 343 -17.39 -28.20 3.47
C LYS A 343 -18.76 -28.36 2.82
N GLY A 344 -19.11 -29.59 2.46
CA GLY A 344 -20.49 -29.94 2.13
C GLY A 344 -21.35 -29.99 3.38
N ALA A 345 -22.66 -29.81 3.21
CA ALA A 345 -23.61 -29.89 4.32
C ALA A 345 -23.90 -31.33 4.73
N ASP A 346 -24.21 -31.50 6.02
CA ASP A 346 -24.83 -32.71 6.52
C ASP A 346 -26.20 -32.96 5.83
N PRO A 347 -26.64 -34.21 5.73
CA PRO A 347 -27.92 -34.57 5.14
C PRO A 347 -29.07 -33.97 5.95
N GLY A 348 -30.10 -33.49 5.23
CA GLY A 348 -31.33 -32.98 5.83
C GLY A 348 -32.40 -34.08 5.97
N GLY A 349 -33.45 -33.82 6.75
CA GLY A 349 -34.53 -34.79 6.98
C GLY A 349 -35.30 -35.25 5.72
N LEU A 350 -35.22 -34.48 4.62
CA LEU A 350 -35.84 -34.80 3.32
C LEU A 350 -34.88 -35.49 2.33
N PHE A 351 -33.56 -35.43 2.55
CA PHE A 351 -32.57 -35.95 1.61
C PHE A 351 -31.42 -36.65 2.36
N PRO A 352 -31.28 -37.97 2.21
CA PRO A 352 -30.30 -38.74 2.99
C PRO A 352 -28.87 -38.64 2.46
N ILE A 353 -28.63 -37.90 1.37
CA ILE A 353 -27.32 -37.78 0.73
C ILE A 353 -26.61 -36.53 1.26
N PRO A 354 -25.45 -36.64 1.93
CA PRO A 354 -24.67 -35.48 2.34
C PRO A 354 -24.11 -34.71 1.14
N GLY A 355 -23.93 -33.41 1.32
CA GLY A 355 -23.27 -32.56 0.34
C GLY A 355 -21.79 -32.93 0.18
N ALA A 356 -21.27 -32.88 -1.04
CA ALA A 356 -19.84 -33.05 -1.29
C ALA A 356 -19.04 -31.81 -0.83
N GLY A 357 -17.82 -32.02 -0.37
CA GLY A 357 -16.88 -30.92 -0.14
C GLY A 357 -16.43 -30.28 -1.45
N GLY A 358 -16.21 -28.97 -1.41
CA GLY A 358 -15.65 -28.22 -2.54
C GLY A 358 -14.20 -28.59 -2.79
N LYS A 359 -13.74 -28.37 -4.03
CA LYS A 359 -12.35 -28.60 -4.43
C LYS A 359 -11.48 -27.45 -3.92
N GLY A 360 -10.26 -27.74 -3.48
CA GLY A 360 -9.27 -26.70 -3.25
C GLY A 360 -8.90 -25.99 -4.56
N GLY A 361 -8.57 -24.71 -4.47
CA GLY A 361 -8.06 -23.92 -5.59
C GLY A 361 -6.64 -24.35 -5.97
N THR A 362 -6.26 -24.09 -7.22
CA THR A 362 -4.90 -24.30 -7.69
C THR A 362 -3.94 -23.26 -7.11
N GLY A 363 -2.69 -23.63 -6.87
CA GLY A 363 -1.64 -22.68 -6.53
C GLY A 363 -1.33 -21.78 -7.71
N GLY A 364 -1.04 -20.51 -7.44
CA GLY A 364 -0.58 -19.56 -8.44
C GLY A 364 0.81 -19.91 -8.97
N THR A 365 1.11 -19.47 -10.18
CA THR A 365 2.45 -19.62 -10.76
C THR A 365 3.43 -18.61 -10.15
N GLY A 366 4.71 -18.96 -10.05
CA GLY A 366 5.75 -18.00 -9.74
C GLY A 366 5.97 -17.00 -10.88
N GLY A 367 6.51 -15.82 -10.56
CA GLY A 367 6.86 -14.79 -11.53
C GLY A 367 8.14 -15.09 -12.29
N THR A 368 8.45 -14.29 -13.30
CA THR A 368 9.67 -14.41 -14.10
C THR A 368 10.80 -13.53 -13.55
N ALA A 369 11.97 -14.13 -13.36
CA ALA A 369 13.16 -13.37 -13.03
C ALA A 369 13.84 -12.92 -14.31
N HIS A 370 14.35 -11.70 -14.33
CA HIS A 370 15.07 -11.12 -15.47
C HIS A 370 16.50 -10.69 -15.11
N LEU A 371 17.43 -10.94 -16.03
CA LEU A 371 18.81 -10.43 -16.00
C LEU A 371 19.25 -10.05 -17.43
N GLY A 372 19.03 -8.78 -17.79
CA GLY A 372 19.20 -8.33 -19.18
C GLY A 372 18.21 -9.05 -20.12
N PRO A 373 18.67 -9.64 -21.24
CA PRO A 373 17.80 -10.41 -22.13
C PRO A 373 17.45 -11.81 -21.61
N LEU A 374 18.12 -12.29 -20.56
CA LEU A 374 17.88 -13.61 -19.98
C LEU A 374 16.65 -13.57 -19.07
N ALA A 375 15.87 -14.66 -19.07
CA ALA A 375 14.75 -14.84 -18.16
C ALA A 375 14.71 -16.28 -17.62
N ILE A 376 14.40 -16.41 -16.32
CA ILE A 376 14.06 -17.68 -15.67
C ILE A 376 12.59 -17.61 -15.30
N ILE A 377 11.78 -18.44 -15.93
CA ILE A 377 10.33 -18.49 -15.72
C ILE A 377 10.03 -19.21 -14.40
N GLY A 378 9.14 -18.65 -13.59
CA GLY A 378 8.67 -19.28 -12.37
C GLY A 378 7.92 -20.58 -12.63
N GLN A 379 7.88 -21.45 -11.62
CA GLN A 379 7.20 -22.72 -11.71
C GLN A 379 5.68 -22.54 -11.63
N SER A 380 4.94 -23.46 -12.26
CA SER A 380 3.49 -23.54 -12.04
C SER A 380 3.18 -23.93 -10.59
N GLY A 381 2.07 -23.44 -10.06
CA GLY A 381 1.57 -23.93 -8.78
C GLY A 381 0.98 -25.33 -8.91
N GLN A 382 0.79 -25.97 -7.76
CA GLN A 382 0.23 -27.31 -7.67
C GLN A 382 -1.30 -27.25 -7.79
N PRO A 383 -1.95 -28.25 -8.42
CA PRO A 383 -3.39 -28.36 -8.38
C PRO A 383 -3.92 -28.47 -6.94
N GLY A 384 -5.13 -27.95 -6.71
CA GLY A 384 -5.85 -28.17 -5.46
C GLY A 384 -6.41 -29.59 -5.37
N GLN A 385 -6.64 -30.06 -4.16
CA GLN A 385 -7.17 -31.40 -3.91
C GLN A 385 -8.70 -31.40 -3.98
N PHE A 386 -9.29 -32.52 -4.41
CA PHE A 386 -10.74 -32.72 -4.28
C PHE A 386 -11.13 -32.85 -2.81
N GLY A 387 -12.34 -32.37 -2.47
CA GLY A 387 -12.93 -32.63 -1.17
C GLY A 387 -13.18 -34.13 -0.95
N SER A 388 -13.04 -34.59 0.29
CA SER A 388 -13.32 -35.98 0.63
C SER A 388 -14.84 -36.20 0.73
N PRO A 389 -15.36 -37.35 0.25
CA PRO A 389 -16.75 -37.71 0.48
C PRO A 389 -17.10 -37.73 1.97
N GLY A 390 -18.35 -37.41 2.29
CA GLY A 390 -18.87 -37.51 3.64
C GLY A 390 -18.81 -38.95 4.18
N ALA A 391 -18.43 -39.10 5.45
CA ALA A 391 -18.45 -40.38 6.17
C ALA A 391 -19.47 -40.32 7.31
N ASP A 392 -20.10 -41.46 7.62
CA ASP A 392 -21.06 -41.62 8.71
C ASP A 392 -22.28 -40.68 8.63
N GLY A 393 -22.69 -40.32 7.41
CA GLY A 393 -23.80 -39.38 7.20
C GLY A 393 -23.45 -37.92 7.51
N ARG A 394 -22.17 -37.54 7.52
CA ARG A 394 -21.74 -36.13 7.57
C ARG A 394 -21.44 -35.59 6.18
N GLY A 395 -21.51 -34.27 6.02
CA GLY A 395 -21.08 -33.55 4.83
C GLY A 395 -19.59 -33.76 4.52
N GLY A 396 -19.24 -33.70 3.24
CA GLY A 396 -17.87 -33.89 2.78
C GLY A 396 -16.93 -32.78 3.24
N ALA A 397 -15.70 -33.13 3.58
CA ALA A 397 -14.68 -32.15 3.91
C ALA A 397 -14.21 -31.40 2.65
N GLY A 398 -13.99 -30.11 2.76
CA GLY A 398 -13.38 -29.31 1.70
C GLY A 398 -11.96 -29.79 1.36
N GLY A 399 -11.60 -29.72 0.09
CA GLY A 399 -10.27 -30.09 -0.40
C GLY A 399 -9.24 -29.00 -0.10
N ALA A 400 -8.01 -29.41 0.21
CA ALA A 400 -6.92 -28.48 0.48
C ALA A 400 -6.47 -27.74 -0.79
N GLY A 401 -6.17 -26.45 -0.66
CA GLY A 401 -5.61 -25.63 -1.73
C GLY A 401 -4.20 -26.05 -2.12
N GLY A 402 -3.89 -25.93 -3.41
CA GLY A 402 -2.58 -26.28 -3.96
C GLY A 402 -1.47 -25.30 -3.54
N GLY A 403 -0.26 -25.82 -3.33
CA GLY A 403 0.91 -25.00 -3.04
C GLY A 403 1.28 -24.09 -4.22
N GLY A 404 1.68 -22.84 -3.94
CA GLY A 404 2.14 -21.92 -4.97
C GLY A 404 3.46 -22.34 -5.61
N GLY A 405 3.66 -21.95 -6.87
CA GLY A 405 4.89 -22.21 -7.60
C GLY A 405 6.03 -21.29 -7.16
N ALA A 406 7.26 -21.80 -7.16
CA ALA A 406 8.43 -20.97 -6.87
C ALA A 406 8.66 -19.91 -7.96
N GLY A 407 9.06 -18.71 -7.57
CA GLY A 407 9.51 -17.67 -8.51
C GLY A 407 10.82 -18.07 -9.18
N GLY A 408 11.05 -17.55 -10.39
CA GLY A 408 12.37 -17.66 -11.01
C GLY A 408 13.46 -17.00 -10.16
N SER A 409 14.68 -17.54 -10.20
CA SER A 409 15.85 -16.91 -9.60
C SER A 409 17.10 -17.22 -10.41
N PHE A 410 17.93 -16.20 -10.65
CA PHE A 410 19.29 -16.30 -11.18
C PHE A 410 20.31 -16.57 -10.07
#